data_AF-A0AAN1TWF1-F1
#
_entry.id   AF-A0AAN1TWF1-F1
#
_cell.length_a   1.000
_cell.length_b   1.000
_cell.length_c   1.000
_cell.angle_alpha   90.00
_cell.angle_beta   90.00
_cell.angle_gamma   90.00
#
_symmetry.space_group_name_H-M   'P 1'
#
loop_
_entity.id
_entity.type
_entity.pdbx_description
1 polymer ?
#
loop_
_entity_poly.entity_id
_entity_poly.type
_entity_poly.pdbx_seq_one_letter_code
_entity_poly.pdbx_strand_id
1 'polypeptide(L)'
;MHIEEDIFLENYEIRRKRFIYDRQIYHSYVFVVGSETYTVIVGDRIDEQTFIRIGYRMPTGISFPVNGLAEACFDVFDGLDCLGDFRHISIPGLGSAVVLKSVVLALMAHHESFSIGGFIFQPASGEIAERNRPTPLEEIYDAMLGLKNELRYNRRTGLPKKAPQPLIPDCFQAYKVVTTGRACYVVL
;
A
#
# COMPACT_ATOMS: atom_id res chain seq x y z
N MET A 1 -17.78 14.79 -2.55
CA MET A 1 -16.74 14.26 -3.44
C MET A 1 -17.18 14.47 -4.88
N HIS A 2 -16.36 15.12 -5.71
CA HIS A 2 -16.64 15.30 -7.14
C HIS A 2 -15.76 14.33 -7.93
N ILE A 3 -16.36 13.47 -8.77
CA ILE A 3 -15.63 12.51 -9.61
C ILE A 3 -15.39 13.16 -10.96
N GLU A 4 -14.12 13.27 -11.35
CA GLU A 4 -13.69 13.95 -12.59
C GLU A 4 -13.33 12.97 -13.70
N GLU A 5 -12.88 11.76 -13.35
CA GLU A 5 -12.48 10.72 -14.31
C GLU A 5 -12.87 9.34 -13.77
N ASP A 6 -13.26 8.44 -14.67
CA ASP A 6 -13.52 7.03 -14.36
C ASP A 6 -13.14 6.16 -15.56
N ILE A 7 -11.98 5.49 -15.49
CA ILE A 7 -11.41 4.69 -16.57
C ILE A 7 -11.09 3.27 -16.11
N PHE A 8 -11.16 2.31 -17.03
CA PHE A 8 -10.73 0.93 -16.81
C PHE A 8 -9.34 0.72 -17.40
N LEU A 9 -8.40 0.24 -16.57
CA LEU A 9 -7.02 -0.03 -16.95
C LEU A 9 -6.88 -1.52 -17.28
N GLU A 10 -7.08 -1.88 -18.55
CA GLU A 10 -7.13 -3.27 -19.01
C GLU A 10 -5.90 -4.10 -18.60
N ASN A 11 -4.71 -3.51 -18.71
CA ASN A 11 -3.44 -4.20 -18.37
C ASN A 11 -3.32 -4.62 -16.90
N TYR A 12 -4.12 -4.01 -16.01
CA TYR A 12 -4.10 -4.30 -14.58
C TYR A 12 -5.40 -4.88 -14.06
N GLU A 13 -6.45 -4.93 -14.89
CA GLU A 13 -7.82 -5.29 -14.51
C GLU A 13 -8.37 -4.43 -13.35
N ILE A 14 -7.99 -3.14 -13.33
CA ILE A 14 -8.32 -2.19 -12.25
C ILE A 14 -9.09 -0.99 -12.81
N ARG A 15 -10.07 -0.50 -12.07
CA ARG A 15 -10.80 0.74 -12.39
C ARG A 15 -10.18 1.92 -11.64
N ARG A 16 -9.73 2.95 -12.35
CA ARG A 16 -9.20 4.19 -11.76
C ARG A 16 -10.26 5.29 -11.77
N LYS A 17 -10.44 5.95 -10.62
CA LYS A 17 -11.28 7.14 -10.46
C LYS A 17 -10.44 8.31 -9.96
N ARG A 18 -10.67 9.50 -10.51
CA ARG A 18 -10.10 10.75 -9.98
C ARG A 18 -11.17 11.53 -9.23
N PHE A 19 -10.85 12.00 -8.03
CA PHE A 19 -11.77 12.79 -7.22
C PHE A 19 -11.06 13.87 -6.40
N ILE A 20 -11.81 14.90 -6.02
CA ILE A 20 -11.33 15.97 -5.14
C ILE A 20 -11.94 15.81 -3.74
N TYR A 21 -11.07 15.82 -2.73
CA TYR A 21 -11.41 15.82 -1.30
C TYR A 21 -10.49 16.78 -0.55
N ASP A 22 -11.01 17.56 0.39
CA ASP A 22 -10.26 18.58 1.14
C ASP A 22 -9.30 19.44 0.29
N ARG A 23 -9.78 19.90 -0.88
CA ARG A 23 -9.01 20.68 -1.87
C ARG A 23 -7.78 19.99 -2.46
N GLN A 24 -7.65 18.68 -2.29
CA GLN A 24 -6.61 17.84 -2.89
C GLN A 24 -7.20 16.86 -3.89
N ILE A 25 -6.39 16.48 -4.87
CA ILE A 25 -6.73 15.47 -5.88
C ILE A 25 -6.30 14.10 -5.37
N TYR A 26 -7.18 13.12 -5.54
CA TYR A 26 -6.92 11.72 -5.22
C TYR A 26 -7.28 10.83 -6.40
N HIS A 27 -6.56 9.72 -6.50
CA HIS A 27 -6.84 8.64 -7.44
C HIS A 27 -7.20 7.38 -6.66
N SER A 28 -8.41 6.87 -6.88
CA SER A 28 -8.85 5.58 -6.34
C SER A 28 -8.71 4.50 -7.40
N TYR A 29 -8.16 3.36 -7.02
CA TYR A 29 -7.96 2.17 -7.84
C TYR A 29 -8.78 1.03 -7.26
N VAL A 30 -9.90 0.72 -7.91
CA VAL A 30 -10.90 -0.23 -7.44
C VAL A 30 -10.73 -1.57 -8.15
N PHE A 31 -10.72 -2.66 -7.38
CA PHE A 31 -10.64 -4.03 -7.87
C PHE A 31 -11.41 -5.00 -6.97
N VAL A 32 -11.69 -6.20 -7.48
CA VAL A 32 -12.50 -7.21 -6.80
C VAL A 32 -11.66 -8.46 -6.54
N VAL A 33 -11.72 -9.00 -5.32
CA VAL A 33 -11.13 -10.30 -4.97
C VAL A 33 -12.17 -11.13 -4.22
N GLY A 34 -12.62 -12.22 -4.85
CA GLY A 34 -13.73 -13.01 -4.31
C GLY A 34 -15.05 -12.24 -4.38
N SER A 35 -15.76 -12.14 -3.25
CA SER A 35 -16.99 -11.35 -3.12
C SER A 35 -16.77 -9.91 -2.68
N GLU A 36 -15.53 -9.53 -2.38
CA GLU A 36 -15.20 -8.26 -1.76
C GLU A 36 -14.62 -7.30 -2.81
N THR A 37 -14.97 -6.01 -2.67
CA THR A 37 -14.39 -4.93 -3.46
C THR A 37 -13.37 -4.18 -2.60
N TYR A 38 -12.26 -3.79 -3.20
CA TYR A 38 -11.13 -3.14 -2.53
C TYR A 38 -10.79 -1.84 -3.26
N THR A 39 -10.14 -0.92 -2.55
CA THR A 39 -9.63 0.32 -3.15
C THR A 39 -8.21 0.61 -2.66
N VAL A 40 -7.35 1.07 -3.56
CA VAL A 40 -6.14 1.83 -3.21
C VAL A 40 -6.42 3.29 -3.51
N ILE A 41 -6.22 4.17 -2.54
CA ILE A 41 -6.31 5.62 -2.72
C ILE A 41 -4.90 6.17 -2.70
N VAL A 42 -4.54 6.90 -3.75
CA VAL A 42 -3.26 7.58 -3.88
C VAL A 42 -3.53 9.07 -3.91
N GLY A 43 -2.90 9.80 -3.00
CA GLY A 43 -2.95 11.26 -2.94
C GLY A 43 -2.16 11.90 -4.07
N ASP A 44 -2.22 13.23 -4.12
CA ASP A 44 -1.40 14.01 -5.03
C ASP A 44 0.10 13.89 -4.69
N ARG A 45 0.94 14.32 -5.64
CA ARG A 45 2.38 14.41 -5.46
C ARG A 45 2.71 15.32 -4.28
N ILE A 46 3.43 14.77 -3.30
CA ILE A 46 3.99 15.51 -2.18
C ILE A 46 5.44 15.92 -2.48
N ASP A 47 5.76 17.17 -2.15
CA ASP A 47 7.12 17.68 -2.15
C ASP A 47 7.84 17.36 -0.84
N GLU A 48 9.16 17.60 -0.81
CA GLU A 48 10.00 17.30 0.37
C GLU A 48 9.53 18.09 1.60
N GLN A 49 9.12 19.35 1.42
CA GLN A 49 8.66 20.19 2.52
C GLN A 49 7.39 19.63 3.16
N THR A 50 6.43 19.21 2.33
CA THR A 50 5.19 18.57 2.79
C THR A 50 5.49 17.24 3.45
N PHE A 51 6.30 16.39 2.81
CA PHE A 51 6.75 15.11 3.34
C PHE A 51 7.33 15.21 4.76
N ILE A 52 8.23 16.18 5.01
CA ILE A 52 8.79 16.43 6.34
C ILE A 52 7.72 16.96 7.30
N ARG A 53 6.86 17.89 6.84
CA ARG A 53 5.80 18.49 7.66
C ARG A 53 4.79 17.46 8.18
N ILE A 54 4.44 16.47 7.35
CA ILE A 54 3.53 15.38 7.74
C ILE A 54 4.22 14.27 8.56
N GLY A 55 5.50 14.45 8.89
CA GLY A 55 6.22 13.62 9.86
C GLY A 55 6.94 12.41 9.27
N TYR A 56 7.01 12.30 7.94
CA TYR A 56 7.81 11.26 7.28
C TYR A 56 9.29 11.65 7.23
N ARG A 57 10.14 10.65 7.06
CA ARG A 57 11.60 10.81 6.96
C ARG A 57 12.14 9.91 5.87
N MET A 58 13.07 10.44 5.08
CA MET A 58 13.79 9.63 4.10
C MET A 58 14.73 8.65 4.82
N PRO A 59 14.97 7.47 4.25
CA PRO A 59 16.00 6.56 4.72
C PRO A 59 17.38 7.24 4.69
N THR A 60 18.25 6.89 5.63
CA THR A 60 19.60 7.45 5.71
C THR A 60 20.37 7.22 4.41
N GLY A 61 20.93 8.29 3.84
CA GLY A 61 21.72 8.23 2.61
C GLY A 61 20.90 8.23 1.32
N ILE A 62 19.56 8.27 1.41
CA ILE A 62 18.67 8.32 0.24
C ILE A 62 18.13 9.74 0.08
N SER A 63 18.27 10.30 -1.13
CA SER A 63 17.77 11.65 -1.46
C SER A 63 16.28 11.61 -1.78
N PHE A 64 15.57 12.70 -1.48
CA PHE A 64 14.18 12.86 -1.87
C PHE A 64 14.05 12.91 -3.41
N PRO A 65 13.12 12.17 -4.03
CA PRO A 65 13.02 12.12 -5.48
C PRO A 65 12.49 13.43 -6.08
N VAL A 66 13.09 13.88 -7.18
CA VAL A 66 12.75 15.16 -7.85
C VAL A 66 11.31 15.22 -8.36
N ASN A 67 10.74 14.07 -8.69
CA ASN A 67 9.37 13.90 -9.14
C ASN A 67 8.40 13.63 -7.97
N GLY A 68 8.83 13.88 -6.73
CA GLY A 68 8.01 13.78 -5.52
C GLY A 68 7.60 12.36 -5.16
N LEU A 69 6.90 12.23 -4.05
CA LEU A 69 6.32 10.97 -3.59
C LEU A 69 4.79 11.07 -3.64
N ALA A 70 4.09 9.95 -3.55
CA ALA A 70 2.65 9.95 -3.31
C ALA A 70 2.31 9.09 -2.10
N GLU A 71 1.42 9.58 -1.25
CA GLU A 71 0.89 8.79 -0.14
C GLU A 71 -0.18 7.83 -0.65
N ALA A 72 -0.03 6.55 -0.30
CA ALA A 72 -0.96 5.50 -0.68
C ALA A 72 -1.60 4.86 0.55
N CYS A 73 -2.91 4.71 0.50
CA CYS A 73 -3.70 3.99 1.49
C CYS A 73 -4.52 2.91 0.79
N PHE A 74 -4.84 1.81 1.47
CA PHE A 74 -5.69 0.77 0.89
C PHE A 74 -6.62 0.14 1.91
N ASP A 75 -7.86 -0.14 1.51
CA ASP A 75 -8.91 -0.69 2.38
C ASP A 75 -10.01 -1.44 1.61
N VAL A 76 -10.98 -2.03 2.33
CA VAL A 76 -12.23 -2.54 1.74
C VAL A 76 -12.96 -1.35 1.15
N PHE A 77 -13.57 -1.57 0.01
CA PHE A 77 -14.48 -0.62 -0.57
C PHE A 77 -15.92 -1.16 -0.47
N ASP A 78 -16.65 -0.74 0.56
CA ASP A 78 -18.09 -1.01 0.72
C ASP A 78 -18.97 0.18 0.28
N GLY A 79 -18.34 1.30 -0.11
CA GLY A 79 -19.01 2.55 -0.45
C GLY A 79 -18.16 3.76 -0.04
N LEU A 80 -18.76 4.96 -0.09
CA LEU A 80 -18.11 6.22 0.27
C LEU A 80 -18.03 6.46 1.78
N ASP A 81 -18.79 5.72 2.57
CA ASP A 81 -19.05 6.03 3.99
C ASP A 81 -18.00 5.45 4.96
N CYS A 82 -17.05 4.64 4.48
CA CYS A 82 -16.06 3.96 5.33
C CYS A 82 -14.60 4.41 5.13
N LEU A 83 -14.35 5.52 4.43
CA LEU A 83 -13.00 6.08 4.21
C LEU A 83 -12.26 6.56 5.48
N GLY A 84 -12.77 6.27 6.68
CA GLY A 84 -12.25 6.77 7.95
C GLY A 84 -11.57 5.74 8.85
N ASP A 85 -11.80 4.43 8.66
CA ASP A 85 -11.38 3.43 9.64
C ASP A 85 -10.15 2.59 9.22
N PHE A 86 -9.62 2.78 8.00
CA PHE A 86 -8.44 2.10 7.43
C PHE A 86 -8.26 0.67 7.98
N ARG A 87 -9.30 -0.14 7.84
CA ARG A 87 -9.34 -1.50 8.39
C ARG A 87 -8.70 -2.43 7.40
N HIS A 88 -7.36 -2.37 7.28
CA HIS A 88 -6.63 -3.38 6.51
C HIS A 88 -7.22 -4.76 6.86
N ILE A 89 -7.59 -5.50 5.83
CA ILE A 89 -8.57 -6.58 5.94
C ILE A 89 -7.87 -7.85 6.38
N SER A 90 -8.51 -8.61 7.26
CA SER A 90 -8.09 -9.97 7.57
C SER A 90 -8.77 -10.91 6.58
N ILE A 91 -8.13 -11.19 5.45
CA ILE A 91 -8.58 -12.25 4.53
C ILE A 91 -7.81 -13.52 4.86
N PRO A 92 -8.47 -14.58 5.34
CA PRO A 92 -7.77 -15.84 5.56
C PRO A 92 -7.37 -16.47 4.23
N GLY A 93 -6.15 -17.02 4.18
CA GLY A 93 -5.69 -17.85 3.06
C GLY A 93 -5.27 -17.09 1.80
N LEU A 94 -5.41 -17.74 0.63
CA LEU A 94 -4.86 -17.29 -0.66
C LEU A 94 -5.40 -15.93 -1.13
N GLY A 95 -6.60 -15.52 -0.70
CA GLY A 95 -7.19 -14.23 -1.06
C GLY A 95 -6.35 -13.03 -0.61
N SER A 96 -5.66 -13.14 0.53
CA SER A 96 -4.76 -12.08 1.01
C SER A 96 -3.61 -11.79 0.02
N ALA A 97 -3.01 -12.82 -0.57
CA ALA A 97 -1.92 -12.65 -1.53
C ALA A 97 -2.40 -11.98 -2.83
N VAL A 98 -3.62 -12.31 -3.28
CA VAL A 98 -4.22 -11.72 -4.48
C VAL A 98 -4.53 -10.24 -4.27
N VAL A 99 -5.07 -9.87 -3.10
CA VAL A 99 -5.31 -8.45 -2.76
C VAL A 99 -4.00 -7.68 -2.73
N LEU A 100 -2.99 -8.19 -2.04
CA LEU A 100 -1.70 -7.52 -1.92
C LEU A 100 -1.00 -7.37 -3.28
N LYS A 101 -1.11 -8.36 -4.17
CA LYS A 101 -0.66 -8.25 -5.56
C LYS A 101 -1.41 -7.15 -6.31
N SER A 102 -2.73 -7.07 -6.15
CA SER A 102 -3.57 -6.06 -6.79
C SER A 102 -3.27 -4.65 -6.29
N VAL A 103 -2.93 -4.50 -5.00
CA VAL A 103 -2.44 -3.23 -4.44
C VAL A 103 -1.14 -2.81 -5.14
N VAL A 104 -0.18 -3.71 -5.30
CA VAL A 104 1.06 -3.39 -6.03
C VAL A 104 0.78 -3.00 -7.47
N LEU A 105 -0.11 -3.72 -8.17
CA LEU A 105 -0.51 -3.38 -9.54
C LEU A 105 -1.14 -1.97 -9.62
N ALA A 106 -1.95 -1.57 -8.64
CA ALA A 106 -2.50 -0.22 -8.56
C ALA A 106 -1.40 0.84 -8.41
N LEU A 107 -0.39 0.59 -7.56
CA LEU A 107 0.76 1.50 -7.41
C LEU A 107 1.56 1.59 -8.70
N MET A 108 1.78 0.48 -9.41
CA MET A 108 2.49 0.49 -10.70
C MET A 108 1.72 1.28 -11.76
N ALA A 109 0.41 1.05 -11.86
CA ALA A 109 -0.45 1.81 -12.75
C ALA A 109 -0.41 3.31 -12.45
N HIS A 110 -0.33 3.71 -11.18
CA HIS A 110 -0.17 5.10 -10.77
C HIS A 110 1.20 5.65 -11.18
N HIS A 111 2.27 4.93 -10.87
CA HIS A 111 3.63 5.32 -11.22
C HIS A 111 3.78 5.54 -12.74
N GLU A 112 3.29 4.61 -13.55
CA GLU A 112 3.35 4.72 -15.01
C GLU A 112 2.52 5.88 -15.56
N SER A 113 1.36 6.17 -14.95
CA SER A 113 0.48 7.24 -15.40
C SER A 113 0.99 8.65 -15.06
N PHE A 114 1.62 8.81 -13.89
CA PHE A 114 1.93 10.11 -13.30
C PHE A 114 3.43 10.38 -13.10
N SER A 115 4.26 9.39 -13.40
CA SER A 115 5.73 9.46 -13.27
C SER A 115 6.17 9.95 -11.89
N ILE A 116 5.53 9.43 -10.83
CA ILE A 116 5.86 9.73 -9.44
C ILE A 116 7.22 9.12 -9.09
N GLY A 117 7.96 9.71 -8.15
CA GLY A 117 9.27 9.21 -7.73
C GLY A 117 9.21 8.03 -6.77
N GLY A 118 8.03 7.70 -6.28
CA GLY A 118 7.82 6.62 -5.32
C GLY A 118 6.56 6.81 -4.51
N PHE A 119 6.37 5.89 -3.56
CA PHE A 119 5.21 5.83 -2.69
C PHE A 119 5.60 5.83 -1.22
N ILE A 120 4.72 6.38 -0.39
CA ILE A 120 4.82 6.31 1.06
C ILE A 120 3.53 5.76 1.63
N PHE A 121 3.63 4.97 2.69
CA PHE A 121 2.48 4.47 3.42
C PHE A 121 2.86 4.03 4.84
N GLN A 122 1.85 3.94 5.70
CA GLN A 122 1.95 3.42 7.05
C GLN A 122 0.97 2.25 7.23
N PRO A 123 1.34 1.18 7.94
CA PRO A 123 0.37 0.19 8.37
C PRO A 123 -0.63 0.83 9.32
N ALA A 124 -1.91 0.49 9.15
CA ALA A 124 -2.89 0.73 10.20
C ALA A 124 -2.36 0.13 11.52
N SER A 125 -2.51 0.90 12.59
CA SER A 125 -1.96 0.59 13.91
C SER A 125 -3.07 0.64 14.95
N GLY A 126 -2.88 -0.10 16.05
CA GLY A 126 -3.81 -0.13 17.18
C GLY A 126 -4.59 -1.44 17.30
N GLU A 127 -5.30 -1.59 18.42
CA GLU A 127 -5.95 -2.84 18.81
C GLU A 127 -6.92 -3.35 17.74
N ILE A 128 -7.64 -2.46 17.06
CA ILE A 128 -8.63 -2.82 16.02
C ILE A 128 -7.93 -3.40 14.78
N ALA A 129 -6.82 -2.81 14.33
CA ALA A 129 -6.09 -3.25 13.14
C ALA A 129 -5.42 -4.62 13.32
N GLU A 130 -5.01 -4.92 14.55
CA GLU A 130 -4.36 -6.18 14.94
C GLU A 130 -5.36 -7.26 15.41
N ARG A 131 -6.61 -6.88 15.69
CA ARG A 131 -7.64 -7.80 16.21
C ARG A 131 -7.85 -8.96 15.25
N ASN A 132 -7.72 -10.18 15.78
CA ASN A 132 -7.89 -11.44 15.05
C ASN A 132 -6.86 -11.71 13.93
N ARG A 133 -5.74 -10.98 13.87
CA ARG A 133 -4.67 -11.28 12.92
C ARG A 133 -3.72 -12.36 13.46
N PRO A 134 -3.43 -13.42 12.67
CA PRO A 134 -2.44 -14.41 13.05
C PRO A 134 -0.99 -13.94 12.81
N THR A 135 -0.80 -12.84 12.07
CA THR A 135 0.50 -12.26 11.70
C THR A 135 0.37 -10.74 11.70
N PRO A 136 1.27 -10.00 12.38
CA PRO A 136 1.24 -8.53 12.40
C PRO A 136 1.32 -7.93 11.00
N LEU A 137 0.66 -6.79 10.79
CA LEU A 137 0.64 -6.12 9.48
C LEU A 137 2.04 -5.72 9.00
N GLU A 138 2.86 -5.22 9.92
CA GLU A 138 4.25 -4.87 9.67
C GLU A 138 5.06 -6.07 9.12
N GLU A 139 4.85 -7.27 9.65
CA GLU A 139 5.51 -8.48 9.17
C GLU A 139 5.03 -8.90 7.76
N ILE A 140 3.76 -8.63 7.44
CA ILE A 140 3.23 -8.87 6.09
C ILE A 140 3.89 -7.93 5.09
N TYR A 141 3.95 -6.63 5.39
CA TYR A 141 4.55 -5.63 4.50
C TYR A 141 6.04 -5.82 4.36
N ASP A 142 6.77 -6.06 5.44
CA ASP A 142 8.21 -6.32 5.37
C ASP A 142 8.52 -7.46 4.39
N ALA A 143 7.68 -8.49 4.35
CA ALA A 143 7.86 -9.58 3.41
C ALA A 143 7.43 -9.27 1.98
N MET A 144 6.30 -8.57 1.80
CA MET A 144 5.86 -8.15 0.46
C MET A 144 6.87 -7.24 -0.21
N LEU A 145 7.51 -6.38 0.57
CA LEU A 145 8.48 -5.40 0.11
C LEU A 145 9.90 -5.98 0.03
N GLY A 146 10.10 -7.25 0.37
CA GLY A 146 11.43 -7.89 0.36
C GLY A 146 12.37 -7.43 1.48
N LEU A 147 11.87 -6.71 2.48
CA LEU A 147 12.62 -6.28 3.66
C LEU A 147 12.85 -7.41 4.67
N LYS A 148 12.05 -8.48 4.61
CA LYS A 148 12.22 -9.69 5.42
C LYS A 148 12.35 -10.93 4.54
N ASN A 149 13.51 -11.57 4.58
CA ASN A 149 13.83 -12.73 3.76
C ASN A 149 14.10 -14.02 4.57
N GLU A 150 13.56 -14.09 5.78
CA GLU A 150 13.73 -15.24 6.67
C GLU A 150 12.86 -16.43 6.24
N LEU A 151 13.43 -17.63 6.35
CA LEU A 151 12.70 -18.90 6.19
C LEU A 151 11.60 -18.99 7.24
N ARG A 152 10.35 -19.09 6.78
CA ARG A 152 9.20 -19.31 7.67
C ARG A 152 8.95 -20.80 7.81
N TYR A 153 8.32 -21.20 8.91
CA TYR A 153 7.95 -22.59 9.14
C TYR A 153 6.45 -22.73 9.35
N ASN A 154 5.89 -23.86 8.96
CA ASN A 154 4.52 -24.22 9.31
C ASN A 154 4.49 -24.66 10.78
N ARG A 155 3.82 -23.89 11.65
CA ARG A 155 3.73 -24.20 13.08
C ARG A 155 3.16 -25.59 13.39
N ARG A 156 2.30 -26.13 12.52
CA ARG A 156 1.66 -27.45 12.71
C ARG A 156 2.54 -28.61 12.26
N THR A 157 3.32 -28.42 11.18
CA THR A 157 4.07 -29.52 10.55
C THR A 157 5.59 -29.40 10.69
N GLY A 158 6.11 -28.27 11.17
CA GLY A 158 7.55 -27.99 11.26
C GLY A 158 8.25 -27.80 9.91
N LEU A 159 7.55 -27.99 8.79
CA LEU A 159 8.13 -27.90 7.45
C LEU A 159 8.43 -26.44 7.07
N PRO A 160 9.53 -26.18 6.33
CA PRO A 160 9.82 -24.87 5.80
C PRO A 160 8.73 -24.45 4.80
N LYS A 161 8.28 -23.21 4.93
CA LYS A 161 7.50 -22.52 3.90
C LYS A 161 8.48 -21.93 2.90
N LYS A 162 8.07 -21.81 1.65
CA LYS A 162 8.82 -21.08 0.63
C LYS A 162 9.10 -19.66 1.14
N ALA A 163 10.32 -19.16 0.91
CA ALA A 163 10.66 -17.78 1.19
C ALA A 163 9.64 -16.87 0.47
N PRO A 164 9.14 -15.80 1.13
CA PRO A 164 8.26 -14.85 0.47
C PRO A 164 8.98 -14.27 -0.73
N GLN A 165 8.35 -14.29 -1.90
CA GLN A 165 8.83 -13.52 -3.04
C GLN A 165 8.34 -12.08 -2.87
N PRO A 166 9.20 -11.06 -3.00
CA PRO A 166 8.77 -9.68 -3.03
C PRO A 166 7.73 -9.49 -4.13
N LEU A 167 6.69 -8.71 -3.84
CA LEU A 167 5.63 -8.39 -4.80
C LEU A 167 5.93 -7.12 -5.60
N ILE A 168 6.78 -6.24 -5.07
CA ILE A 168 7.24 -5.05 -5.79
C ILE A 168 8.18 -5.46 -6.94
N PRO A 169 8.13 -4.79 -8.10
CA PRO A 169 9.07 -5.07 -9.19
C PRO A 169 10.51 -4.75 -8.81
N ASP A 170 11.47 -5.42 -9.48
CA ASP A 170 12.91 -5.26 -9.21
C ASP A 170 13.45 -3.84 -9.50
N CYS A 171 12.71 -3.03 -10.26
CA CYS A 171 13.04 -1.62 -10.48
C CYS A 171 12.70 -0.71 -9.30
N PHE A 172 11.98 -1.23 -8.29
CA PHE A 172 11.68 -0.52 -7.06
C PHE A 172 12.49 -1.08 -5.90
N GLN A 173 12.86 -0.19 -4.99
CA GLN A 173 13.46 -0.53 -3.72
C GLN A 173 12.60 0.01 -2.58
N ALA A 174 12.26 -0.89 -1.66
CA ALA A 174 11.56 -0.52 -0.46
C ALA A 174 12.53 -0.21 0.68
N TYR A 175 12.09 0.68 1.55
CA TYR A 175 12.75 1.08 2.77
C TYR A 175 11.71 1.19 3.88
N LYS A 176 12.17 0.96 5.10
CA LYS A 176 11.35 1.09 6.30
C LYS A 176 12.05 2.01 7.29
N VAL A 177 11.31 3.02 7.75
CA VAL A 177 11.73 3.94 8.80
C VAL A 177 10.74 3.82 9.94
N VAL A 178 11.22 3.49 11.14
CA VAL A 178 10.37 3.43 12.34
C VAL A 178 10.49 4.74 13.09
N THR A 179 9.40 5.50 13.13
CA THR A 179 9.32 6.78 13.85
C THR A 179 8.30 6.67 14.98
N THR A 180 8.72 6.92 16.22
CA THR A 180 7.82 6.85 17.40
C THR A 180 7.02 5.55 17.51
N GLY A 181 7.62 4.42 17.13
CA GLY A 181 6.96 3.10 17.17
C GLY A 181 5.99 2.82 16.01
N ARG A 182 5.91 3.70 15.01
CA ARG A 182 5.15 3.47 13.77
C ARG A 182 6.09 3.20 12.61
N ALA A 183 5.88 2.07 11.92
CA ALA A 183 6.59 1.77 10.68
C ALA A 183 6.08 2.69 9.56
N CYS A 184 7.00 3.34 8.86
CA CYS A 184 6.73 4.10 7.65
C CYS A 184 7.50 3.43 6.51
N TYR A 185 6.82 3.15 5.41
CA TYR A 185 7.43 2.55 4.23
C TYR A 185 7.62 3.62 3.16
N VAL A 186 8.79 3.57 2.52
CA VAL A 186 9.11 4.38 1.34
C VAL A 186 9.51 3.40 0.25
N VAL A 187 8.86 3.49 -0.91
CA VAL A 187 9.15 2.66 -2.09
C VAL A 187 9.58 3.59 -3.21
N LEU A 188 10.81 3.44 -3.71
CA LEU A 188 11.45 4.30 -4.71
C LEU A 188 11.82 3.52 -5.96
#